data_AF-A0A845DC01-F1
#
_entry.id   AF-A0A845DC01-F1
#
_cell.length_a   1.000
_cell.length_b   1.000
_cell.length_c   1.000
_cell.angle_alpha   90.00
_cell.angle_beta   90.00
_cell.angle_gamma   90.00
#
_symmetry.space_group_name_H-M   'P 1'
#
loop_
_entity.id
_entity.type
_entity.pdbx_description
1 polymer ?
#
loop_
_entity_poly.entity_id
_entity_poly.type
_entity_poly.pdbx_seq_one_letter_code
_entity_poly.pdbx_strand_id
1 'polypeptide(L)'
;LKQKGYKKIRAITPCPIHGLEELLEIKRSWIPWVTFVFGLLGCLFGLWFTWWTSAVDWPLIIGGKPFWSLPAFIPVIFECTILLGALSSVAALFYACGIPSVDPPVLDKDLTSHKFALYFNLKDKKSSSEELEKELLALGAEKIIHSDF
;
A
#
# COMPACT_ATOMS: atom_id res chain seq x y z
N LEU A 1 0.11 -26.11 1.17
CA LEU A 1 1.53 -25.69 1.28
C LEU A 1 1.90 -25.17 2.67
N LYS A 2 1.20 -24.17 3.21
CA LYS A 2 1.50 -23.63 4.56
C LYS A 2 1.44 -24.66 5.69
N GLN A 3 0.39 -25.49 5.73
CA GLN A 3 0.28 -26.61 6.68
C GLN A 3 1.44 -27.62 6.58
N LYS A 4 2.11 -27.69 5.42
CA LYS A 4 3.28 -28.56 5.18
C LYS A 4 4.61 -27.92 5.60
N GLY A 5 4.59 -26.73 6.19
CA GLY A 5 5.73 -26.03 6.77
C GLY A 5 6.47 -25.05 5.85
N TYR A 6 5.98 -24.82 4.62
CA TYR A 6 6.58 -23.82 3.73
C TYR A 6 6.30 -22.41 4.23
N LYS A 7 7.36 -21.62 4.43
CA LYS A 7 7.30 -20.23 4.90
C LYS A 7 7.43 -19.26 3.72
N LYS A 8 6.99 -18.02 3.92
CA LYS A 8 7.11 -16.90 2.96
C LYS A 8 6.53 -17.20 1.56
N ILE A 9 5.36 -17.83 1.52
CA ILE A 9 4.62 -18.02 0.27
C ILE A 9 4.02 -16.67 -0.13
N ARG A 10 4.28 -16.24 -1.37
CA ARG A 10 3.60 -15.11 -2.02
C ARG A 10 2.68 -15.65 -3.11
N ALA A 11 1.52 -15.04 -3.23
CA ALA A 11 0.63 -15.26 -4.36
C ALA A 11 0.72 -14.06 -5.30
N ILE A 12 0.81 -14.33 -6.60
CA ILE A 12 0.77 -13.35 -7.68
C ILE A 12 -0.52 -13.61 -8.42
N THR A 13 -1.42 -12.62 -8.36
CA THR A 13 -2.76 -12.72 -8.93
C THR A 13 -3.07 -11.47 -9.75
N PRO A 14 -3.76 -11.59 -10.91
CA PRO A 14 -4.11 -10.46 -11.75
C PRO A 14 -5.19 -9.57 -11.11
N CYS A 15 -5.96 -10.12 -10.18
CA CYS A 15 -7.03 -9.44 -9.46
C CYS A 15 -6.96 -9.73 -7.95
N PRO A 16 -7.55 -8.86 -7.11
CA PRO A 16 -7.65 -9.09 -5.68
C PRO A 16 -8.61 -10.24 -5.39
N ILE A 17 -8.11 -11.29 -4.74
CA ILE A 17 -8.91 -12.44 -4.31
C ILE A 17 -9.21 -12.29 -2.82
N HIS A 18 -10.50 -12.21 -2.49
CA HIS A 18 -10.96 -12.11 -1.12
C HIS A 18 -10.58 -13.38 -0.33
N GLY A 19 -10.09 -13.20 0.90
CA GLY A 19 -9.67 -14.32 1.78
C GLY A 19 -8.25 -14.84 1.52
N LEU A 20 -7.59 -14.45 0.43
CA LEU A 20 -6.21 -14.84 0.15
C LEU A 20 -5.23 -14.30 1.21
N GLU A 21 -5.48 -13.09 1.70
CA GLU A 21 -4.68 -12.47 2.77
C GLU A 21 -4.75 -13.26 4.08
N GLU A 22 -5.94 -13.76 4.43
CA GLU A 22 -6.16 -14.56 5.64
C GLU A 22 -5.49 -15.93 5.52
N LEU A 23 -5.60 -16.58 4.35
CA LEU A 23 -4.92 -17.84 4.06
C LEU A 23 -3.39 -17.71 4.14
N LEU A 24 -2.85 -16.61 3.64
CA LEU A 24 -1.41 -16.31 3.68
C LEU A 24 -0.95 -15.72 5.04
N GLU A 25 -1.86 -15.41 5.97
CA GLU A 25 -1.59 -14.65 7.21
C GLU A 25 -0.79 -13.37 6.96
N ILE A 26 -1.17 -12.60 5.93
CA ILE A 26 -0.55 -11.31 5.66
C ILE A 26 -0.92 -10.35 6.79
N LYS A 27 0.09 -9.74 7.41
CA LYS A 27 -0.12 -8.73 8.45
C LYS A 27 -0.71 -7.46 7.84
N ARG A 28 -1.55 -6.77 8.60
CA ARG A 28 -2.12 -5.48 8.22
C ARG A 28 -1.02 -4.46 7.90
N SER A 29 -1.22 -3.66 6.86
CA SER A 29 -0.26 -2.64 6.42
C SER A 29 -0.20 -1.47 7.41
N TRP A 30 0.98 -0.85 7.49
CA TRP A 30 1.25 0.33 8.34
C TRP A 30 0.89 1.66 7.65
N ILE A 31 0.52 1.60 6.35
CA ILE A 31 0.17 2.76 5.51
C ILE A 31 -0.92 3.64 6.13
N PRO A 32 -2.03 3.09 6.69
CA PRO A 32 -3.09 3.94 7.25
C PRO A 32 -2.62 4.82 8.42
N TRP A 33 -1.60 4.38 9.16
CA TRP A 33 -1.06 5.14 10.27
C TRP A 33 -0.26 6.37 9.78
N VAL A 34 0.45 6.22 8.66
CA VAL A 34 1.13 7.33 7.98
C VAL A 34 0.11 8.36 7.51
N THR A 35 -0.94 7.90 6.81
CA THR A 35 -2.03 8.76 6.33
C THR A 35 -2.64 9.57 7.47
N PHE A 36 -2.88 8.94 8.61
CA PHE A 36 -3.46 9.59 9.77
C PHE A 36 -2.56 10.70 10.34
N VAL A 37 -1.26 10.43 10.53
CA VAL A 37 -0.30 11.40 11.05
C VAL A 37 -0.16 12.59 10.10
N PHE A 38 -0.02 12.35 8.81
CA PHE A 38 0.10 13.43 7.82
C PHE A 38 -1.21 14.18 7.59
N GLY A 39 -2.36 13.53 7.72
CA GLY A 39 -3.66 14.21 7.73
C GLY A 39 -3.78 15.15 8.93
N LEU A 40 -3.40 14.70 10.14
CA LEU A 40 -3.38 15.55 11.33
C LEU A 40 -2.44 16.75 11.16
N LEU A 41 -1.24 16.52 10.63
CA LEU A 41 -0.30 17.59 10.29
C LEU A 41 -0.88 18.56 9.27
N GLY A 42 -1.63 18.08 8.27
CA GLY A 42 -2.29 18.93 7.28
C GLY A 42 -3.42 19.76 7.85
N CYS A 43 -4.17 19.23 8.81
CA CYS A 43 -5.18 19.98 9.55
C CYS A 43 -4.54 21.10 10.40
N LEU A 44 -3.49 20.77 11.15
CA LEU A 44 -2.73 21.74 11.95
C LEU A 44 -2.09 22.82 11.05
N PHE A 45 -1.53 22.41 9.92
CA PHE A 45 -0.96 23.33 8.94
C PHE A 45 -2.03 24.26 8.35
N GLY A 46 -3.21 23.75 7.97
CA GLY A 46 -4.30 24.57 7.46
C GLY A 46 -4.83 25.57 8.50
N LEU A 47 -4.96 25.14 9.76
CA LEU A 47 -5.34 26.01 10.87
C LEU A 47 -4.32 27.13 11.10
N TRP A 48 -3.04 26.79 11.16
CA TRP A 48 -1.98 27.76 11.29
C TRP A 48 -1.98 28.71 10.08
N PHE A 49 -1.95 28.18 8.86
CA PHE A 49 -1.85 28.96 7.64
C PHE A 49 -2.96 30.00 7.50
N THR A 50 -4.20 29.61 7.76
CA THR A 50 -5.36 30.52 7.69
C THR A 50 -5.35 31.56 8.82
N TRP A 51 -4.94 31.19 10.03
CA TRP A 51 -4.78 32.12 11.14
C TRP A 51 -3.65 33.13 10.86
N TRP A 52 -2.50 32.67 10.40
CA TRP A 52 -1.34 33.51 10.13
C TRP A 52 -1.64 34.55 9.05
N THR A 53 -2.19 34.12 7.91
CA THR A 53 -2.52 35.01 6.79
C THR A 53 -3.61 36.01 7.14
N SER A 54 -4.67 35.59 7.84
CA SER A 54 -5.86 36.42 8.04
C SER A 54 -5.84 37.27 9.31
N ALA A 55 -5.10 36.85 10.36
CA ALA A 55 -5.08 37.55 11.64
C ALA A 55 -3.75 38.26 11.94
N VAL A 56 -2.62 37.79 11.39
CA VAL A 56 -1.29 38.30 11.76
C VAL A 56 -0.64 39.08 10.62
N ASP A 57 -0.48 38.46 9.46
CA ASP A 57 0.28 39.04 8.34
C ASP A 57 -0.49 40.18 7.67
N TRP A 58 -1.75 39.92 7.27
CA TRP A 58 -2.59 40.92 6.64
C TRP A 58 -4.05 40.85 7.14
N PRO A 59 -4.35 41.48 8.29
CA PRO A 59 -5.71 41.55 8.79
C PRO A 59 -6.60 42.43 7.90
N LEU A 60 -7.53 41.80 7.18
CA LEU A 60 -8.53 42.47 6.33
C LEU A 60 -9.93 42.38 6.94
N ILE A 61 -10.66 43.50 6.92
CA ILE A 61 -12.08 43.52 7.26
C ILE A 61 -12.88 43.32 5.97
N ILE A 62 -13.37 42.10 5.74
CA ILE A 62 -14.15 41.74 4.54
C ILE A 62 -15.59 41.46 4.98
N GLY A 63 -16.52 42.32 4.55
CA GLY A 63 -17.95 42.17 4.88
C GLY A 63 -18.28 42.26 6.37
N GLY A 64 -17.45 42.97 7.16
CA GLY A 64 -17.66 43.17 8.61
C GLY A 64 -17.39 41.95 9.49
N LYS A 65 -16.83 40.87 8.94
CA LYS A 65 -16.49 39.65 9.68
C LYS A 65 -15.24 39.84 10.56
N PRO A 66 -15.10 39.05 11.65
CA PRO A 66 -13.88 39.06 12.45
C PRO A 66 -12.68 38.60 11.60
N PHE A 67 -11.47 39.07 11.96
CA PHE A 67 -10.22 38.79 11.23
C PHE A 67 -9.96 37.30 11.02
N TRP A 68 -10.39 36.45 11.95
CA TRP A 68 -10.37 35.00 11.77
C TRP A 68 -11.76 34.40 12.00
N SER A 69 -12.36 33.90 10.92
CA SER A 69 -13.66 33.25 10.93
C SER A 69 -13.49 31.76 10.61
N LEU A 70 -13.44 30.93 11.64
CA LEU A 70 -13.26 29.48 11.50
C LEU A 70 -14.24 28.88 10.47
N PRO A 71 -15.57 29.17 10.49
CA PRO A 71 -16.50 28.61 9.51
C PRO A 71 -16.15 28.90 8.04
N ALA A 72 -15.55 30.06 7.75
CA ALA A 72 -15.15 30.43 6.40
C ALA A 72 -13.91 29.64 5.92
N PHE A 73 -13.06 29.19 6.85
CA PHE A 73 -11.79 28.52 6.56
C PHE A 73 -11.87 26.99 6.65
N ILE A 74 -12.97 26.41 7.16
CA ILE A 74 -13.18 24.95 7.20
C ILE A 74 -12.90 24.29 5.84
N PRO A 75 -13.43 24.78 4.70
CA PRO A 75 -13.15 24.16 3.40
C PRO A 75 -11.66 24.12 3.07
N VAL A 76 -10.92 25.20 3.35
CA VAL A 76 -9.47 25.26 3.10
C VAL A 76 -8.71 24.29 3.99
N ILE A 77 -9.04 24.24 5.29
CA ILE A 77 -8.40 23.32 6.25
C ILE A 77 -8.66 21.86 5.86
N PHE A 78 -9.88 21.56 5.40
CA PHE A 78 -10.28 20.24 4.92
C PHE A 78 -9.47 19.83 3.68
N GLU A 79 -9.34 20.71 2.69
CA GLU A 79 -8.53 20.45 1.49
C GLU A 79 -7.05 20.23 1.85
N CYS A 80 -6.47 21.04 2.75
CA CYS A 80 -5.09 20.83 3.21
C CYS A 80 -4.90 19.47 3.90
N THR A 81 -5.90 19.04 4.68
CA THR A 81 -5.90 17.74 5.38
C THR A 81 -5.90 16.59 4.38
N ILE A 82 -6.80 16.63 3.38
CA ILE A 82 -6.90 15.57 2.37
C ILE A 82 -5.71 15.58 1.43
N LEU A 83 -5.21 16.74 1.02
CA LEU A 83 -4.05 16.86 0.14
C LEU A 83 -2.82 16.18 0.76
N LEU A 84 -2.49 16.51 2.02
CA LEU A 84 -1.34 15.92 2.70
C LEU A 84 -1.56 14.45 3.08
N GLY A 85 -2.79 14.08 3.46
CA GLY A 85 -3.16 12.69 3.70
C GLY A 85 -3.03 11.82 2.44
N ALA A 86 -3.54 12.28 1.29
CA ALA A 86 -3.50 11.54 0.04
C ALA A 86 -2.07 11.41 -0.51
N LEU A 87 -1.31 12.52 -0.56
CA LEU A 87 0.07 12.52 -1.06
C LEU A 87 0.99 11.62 -0.22
N SER A 88 0.87 11.69 1.11
CA SER A 88 1.63 10.82 2.01
C SER A 88 1.24 9.34 1.87
N SER A 89 -0.03 9.05 1.63
CA SER A 89 -0.51 7.67 1.38
C SER A 89 0.10 7.08 0.11
N VAL A 90 0.11 7.84 -0.98
CA VAL A 90 0.71 7.42 -2.25
C VAL A 90 2.22 7.24 -2.10
N ALA A 91 2.90 8.17 -1.42
CA ALA A 91 4.32 8.05 -1.14
C ALA A 91 4.64 6.81 -0.28
N ALA A 92 3.83 6.54 0.76
CA ALA A 92 3.97 5.36 1.60
C ALA A 92 3.70 4.06 0.83
N LEU A 93 2.74 4.05 -0.10
CA LEU A 93 2.49 2.93 -0.99
C LEU A 93 3.70 2.63 -1.88
N PHE A 94 4.28 3.65 -2.52
CA PHE A 94 5.47 3.50 -3.34
C PHE A 94 6.65 2.94 -2.53
N TYR A 95 6.86 3.47 -1.33
CA TYR A 95 7.91 2.98 -0.43
C TYR A 95 7.65 1.53 0.03
N ALA A 96 6.42 1.19 0.43
CA ALA A 96 6.06 -0.14 0.92
C ALA A 96 6.13 -1.22 -0.18
N CYS A 97 5.78 -0.86 -1.41
CA CYS A 97 5.84 -1.75 -2.57
C CYS A 97 7.20 -1.77 -3.27
N GLY A 98 8.13 -0.87 -2.90
CA GLY A 98 9.44 -0.76 -3.57
C GLY A 98 9.35 -0.22 -5.01
N ILE A 99 8.37 0.65 -5.27
CA ILE A 99 8.14 1.30 -6.57
C ILE A 99 8.76 2.71 -6.49
N PRO A 100 9.44 3.22 -7.54
CA PRO A 100 9.65 2.62 -8.87
C PRO A 100 10.81 1.61 -8.89
N SER A 101 10.51 0.39 -9.33
CA SER A 101 11.52 -0.61 -9.66
C SER A 101 11.85 -0.49 -11.14
N VAL A 102 13.10 -0.16 -11.48
CA VAL A 102 13.53 0.16 -12.86
C VAL A 102 13.44 -1.06 -13.78
N ASP A 103 13.86 -2.24 -13.32
CA ASP A 103 13.79 -3.50 -14.09
C ASP A 103 13.42 -4.68 -13.18
N PRO A 104 12.13 -4.89 -12.85
CA PRO A 104 11.71 -6.04 -12.07
C PRO A 104 11.83 -7.34 -12.90
N PRO A 105 12.24 -8.47 -12.30
CA PRO A 105 12.29 -9.75 -13.00
C PRO A 105 10.87 -10.17 -13.44
N VAL A 106 10.70 -10.42 -14.74
CA VAL A 106 9.43 -10.87 -15.30
C VAL A 106 9.37 -12.39 -15.25
N LEU A 107 8.46 -12.93 -14.44
CA LEU A 107 8.25 -14.38 -14.32
C LEU A 107 7.52 -14.96 -15.54
N ASP A 108 6.31 -14.46 -15.80
CA ASP A 108 5.50 -14.81 -16.97
C ASP A 108 4.56 -13.63 -17.27
N LYS A 109 4.39 -13.29 -18.56
CA LYS A 109 3.59 -12.13 -18.99
C LYS A 109 2.10 -12.33 -18.72
N ASP A 110 1.66 -13.59 -18.70
CA ASP A 110 0.24 -13.94 -18.55
C ASP A 110 -0.27 -13.82 -17.11
N LEU A 111 0.62 -13.60 -16.12
CA LEU A 111 0.27 -13.43 -14.71
C LEU A 111 -0.57 -12.18 -14.42
N THR A 112 -0.50 -11.19 -15.32
CA THR A 112 -1.32 -9.97 -15.24
C THR A 112 -2.69 -10.16 -15.90
N SER A 113 -2.90 -11.24 -16.66
CA SER A 113 -4.11 -11.46 -17.45
C SER A 113 -5.02 -12.54 -16.85
N HIS A 114 -4.57 -13.80 -16.86
CA HIS A 114 -5.45 -14.94 -16.57
C HIS A 114 -4.77 -16.04 -15.73
N LYS A 115 -3.45 -15.99 -15.58
CA LYS A 115 -2.72 -16.98 -14.78
C LYS A 115 -2.52 -16.52 -13.35
N PHE A 116 -2.54 -17.47 -12.42
CA PHE A 116 -2.24 -17.27 -11.01
C PHE A 116 -0.95 -18.03 -10.69
N ALA A 117 -0.04 -17.41 -9.93
CA ALA A 117 1.19 -18.07 -9.50
C ALA A 117 1.37 -18.01 -8.00
N LEU A 118 1.99 -19.06 -7.46
CA LEU A 118 2.51 -19.09 -6.10
C LEU A 118 4.04 -19.10 -6.18
N TYR A 119 4.66 -18.13 -5.52
CA TYR A 119 6.10 -18.00 -5.41
C TYR A 119 6.52 -18.26 -3.96
N PHE A 120 7.44 -19.18 -3.76
CA PHE A 120 7.99 -19.47 -2.43
C PHE A 120 9.44 -19.94 -2.56
N ASN A 121 10.24 -19.69 -1.53
CA ASN A 121 11.64 -20.06 -1.53
C ASN A 121 11.84 -21.51 -1.06
N LEU A 122 12.59 -22.29 -1.84
CA LEU A 122 12.93 -23.68 -1.51
C LEU A 122 13.94 -23.81 -0.35
N LYS A 123 14.65 -22.73 0.00
CA LYS A 123 15.65 -22.73 1.08
C LYS A 123 15.07 -23.07 2.46
N ASP A 124 13.76 -22.91 2.66
CA ASP A 124 13.10 -23.13 3.95
C ASP A 124 12.83 -24.62 4.27
N LYS A 125 13.01 -25.56 3.31
CA LYS A 125 12.87 -27.01 3.54
C LYS A 125 13.74 -27.83 2.58
N LYS A 126 14.60 -28.72 3.10
CA LYS A 126 15.33 -29.76 2.34
C LYS A 126 14.38 -30.86 1.87
N SER A 127 13.39 -30.54 1.04
CA SER A 127 12.62 -31.55 0.32
C SER A 127 13.25 -31.76 -1.05
N SER A 128 13.29 -33.01 -1.52
CA SER A 128 13.74 -33.33 -2.88
C SER A 128 12.86 -32.60 -3.90
N SER A 129 13.46 -31.95 -4.89
CA SER A 129 12.76 -31.18 -5.92
C SER A 129 11.71 -32.01 -6.65
N GLU A 130 11.99 -33.29 -6.88
CA GLU A 130 11.09 -34.22 -7.59
C GLU A 130 9.82 -34.56 -6.79
N GLU A 131 9.90 -34.65 -5.47
CA GLU A 131 8.73 -34.89 -4.61
C GLU A 131 7.81 -33.68 -4.63
N LEU A 132 8.40 -32.49 -4.62
CA LEU A 132 7.67 -31.23 -4.66
C LEU A 132 6.93 -31.04 -5.98
N GLU A 133 7.55 -31.36 -7.10
CA GLU A 133 6.90 -31.28 -8.40
C GLU A 133 5.68 -32.21 -8.47
N LYS A 134 5.82 -33.46 -8.01
CA LYS A 134 4.70 -34.41 -7.95
C LYS A 134 3.57 -33.90 -7.06
N GLU A 135 3.90 -33.33 -5.90
CA GLU A 135 2.90 -32.73 -5.01
C GLU A 135 2.18 -31.54 -5.63
N LEU A 136 2.91 -30.65 -6.32
CA LEU A 136 2.34 -29.48 -6.96
C LEU A 136 1.44 -29.87 -8.14
N LEU A 137 1.85 -30.86 -8.93
CA LEU A 137 1.02 -31.45 -9.98
C LEU A 137 -0.26 -32.07 -9.40
N ALA A 138 -0.16 -32.78 -8.27
CA ALA A 138 -1.33 -33.34 -7.58
C ALA A 138 -2.29 -32.26 -7.04
N LEU A 139 -1.78 -31.07 -6.73
CA LEU A 139 -2.56 -29.91 -6.30
C LEU A 139 -3.16 -29.12 -7.48
N GLY A 140 -2.88 -29.51 -8.73
CA GLY A 140 -3.42 -28.88 -9.93
C GLY A 140 -2.53 -27.81 -10.57
N ALA A 141 -1.22 -27.82 -10.32
CA ALA A 141 -0.30 -26.91 -11.00
C ALA A 141 -0.17 -27.27 -12.50
N GLU A 142 -0.45 -26.31 -13.38
CA GLU A 142 -0.31 -26.49 -14.84
C GLU A 142 1.15 -26.38 -15.30
N LYS A 143 1.92 -25.48 -14.68
CA LYS A 143 3.31 -25.18 -15.04
C LYS A 143 4.14 -24.91 -13.79
N ILE A 144 5.33 -25.51 -13.73
CA ILE A 144 6.31 -25.31 -12.65
C ILE A 144 7.57 -24.71 -13.27
N ILE A 145 8.05 -23.60 -12.71
CA ILE A 145 9.25 -22.89 -13.18
C ILE A 145 10.20 -22.78 -11.98
N HIS A 146 11.44 -23.23 -12.18
CA HIS A 146 12.53 -22.97 -11.23
C HIS A 146 13.21 -21.67 -11.63
N SER A 147 13.22 -20.69 -10.73
CA SER A 147 13.87 -19.39 -10.94
C SER A 147 14.97 -19.18 -9.91
N ASP A 148 16.16 -18.77 -10.37
CA ASP A 148 17.36 -18.58 -9.53
C ASP A 148 17.45 -17.20 -8.84
N PHE A 149 16.39 -16.38 -8.91
CA PHE A 149 16.33 -15.02 -8.34
C PHE A 149 15.82 -15.00 -6.89
#